data_AF-A0AAW6U1H1-F1
#
_entry.id   AF-A0AAW6U1H1-F1
#
_cell.length_a   1.000
_cell.length_b   1.000
_cell.length_c   1.000
_cell.angle_alpha   90.00
_cell.angle_beta   90.00
_cell.angle_gamma   90.00
#
_symmetry.space_group_name_H-M   'P 1'
#
loop_
_entity.id
_entity.type
_entity.pdbx_description
1 polymer ?
#
loop_
_entity_poly.entity_id
_entity_poly.type
_entity_poly.pdbx_seq_one_letter_code
_entity_poly.pdbx_strand_id
1 'polypeptide(L)' 'MTARWILRIDATESPAVHAGDFVRKGQNLCAAVSAEAAHICPVSGVVEEVRFDPAQHEFVISVAPSQEE' A
#
# COMPACT_ATOMS: atom_id res chain seq x y z
N MET A 1 7.85 -10.57 16.34
CA MET A 1 8.07 -9.76 15.12
C MET A 1 6.81 -9.87 14.28
N THR A 2 5.98 -8.84 14.26
CA THR A 2 4.79 -8.80 13.39
C THR A 2 5.31 -8.71 11.96
N ALA A 3 4.95 -9.67 11.10
CA ALA A 3 5.34 -9.62 9.69
C ALA A 3 4.65 -8.40 9.06
N ARG A 4 5.40 -7.47 8.47
CA ARG A 4 4.86 -6.30 7.77
C ARG A 4 5.10 -6.43 6.28
N TRP A 5 4.12 -6.02 5.48
CA TRP A 5 4.23 -5.99 4.03
C TRP A 5 4.53 -4.57 3.58
N ILE A 6 5.56 -4.41 2.74
CA ILE A 6 5.99 -3.12 2.23
C ILE A 6 5.66 -3.10 0.73
N LEU A 7 4.79 -2.18 0.33
CA LEU A 7 4.53 -1.87 -1.06
C LEU A 7 5.19 -0.54 -1.43
N ARG A 8 5.71 -0.47 -2.64
CA ARG A 8 6.33 0.73 -3.20
C ARG A 8 5.55 1.10 -4.45
N ILE A 9 5.21 2.37 -4.58
CA ILE A 9 4.39 2.92 -5.64
C ILE A 9 5.13 4.13 -6.21
N ASP A 10 5.29 4.22 -7.52
CA ASP A 10 5.92 5.39 -8.13
C ASP A 10 5.11 6.66 -7.81
N ALA A 11 5.78 7.76 -7.50
CA ALA A 11 5.10 8.99 -7.09
C ALA A 11 4.41 9.75 -8.23
N THR A 12 4.54 9.29 -9.47
CA THR A 12 3.64 9.70 -10.56
C THR A 12 2.22 9.17 -10.36
N GLU A 13 2.04 8.14 -9.53
CA GLU A 13 0.76 7.67 -9.05
C GLU A 13 0.47 8.19 -7.63
N SER A 14 -0.81 8.28 -7.30
CA SER A 14 -1.27 8.72 -5.97
C SER A 14 -1.83 7.53 -5.19
N PRO A 15 -1.30 7.23 -3.98
CA PRO A 15 -1.92 6.28 -3.07
C PRO A 15 -3.37 6.66 -2.78
N ALA A 16 -4.26 5.68 -2.77
CA ALA A 16 -5.68 5.84 -2.40
C ALA A 16 -5.97 5.46 -0.94
N VAL A 17 -4.91 5.21 -0.15
CA VAL A 17 -5.00 4.74 1.24
C VAL A 17 -4.17 5.62 2.15
N HIS A 18 -4.55 5.64 3.42
CA HIS A 18 -3.89 6.37 4.50
C HIS A 18 -3.54 5.43 5.65
N ALA A 19 -2.61 5.87 6.51
CA ALA A 19 -2.32 5.15 7.75
C ALA A 19 -3.60 5.06 8.62
N GLY A 20 -3.88 3.86 9.11
CA GLY A 20 -5.10 3.51 9.83
C GLY A 20 -6.18 2.87 8.97
N ASP A 21 -6.08 2.92 7.64
CA ASP A 21 -7.08 2.28 6.77
C ASP A 21 -6.98 0.76 6.83
N PHE A 22 -8.14 0.09 6.84
CA PHE A 22 -8.22 -1.34 6.63
C PHE A 22 -8.28 -1.66 5.13
N VAL A 23 -7.36 -2.50 4.68
CA VAL A 23 -7.25 -2.94 3.28
C VAL A 23 -7.47 -4.44 3.19
N ARG A 24 -8.00 -4.90 2.05
CA ARG A 24 -8.21 -6.33 1.78
C ARG A 24 -7.14 -6.87 0.85
N LYS A 25 -6.83 -8.16 0.98
CA LYS A 25 -6.07 -8.89 -0.04
C LYS A 25 -6.76 -8.72 -1.40
N GLY A 26 -6.00 -8.34 -2.42
CA GLY A 26 -6.53 -8.06 -3.76
C GLY A 26 -7.00 -6.63 -3.98
N GLN A 27 -7.03 -5.78 -2.96
CA GLN A 27 -7.43 -4.38 -3.09
C GLN A 27 -6.34 -3.55 -3.78
N ASN A 28 -6.74 -2.68 -4.72
CA ASN A 28 -5.84 -1.70 -5.30
C ASN A 28 -5.57 -0.58 -4.29
N LEU A 29 -4.29 -0.27 -4.06
CA LEU A 29 -3.84 0.76 -3.13
C LEU A 29 -3.56 2.11 -3.81
N CYS A 30 -3.70 2.18 -5.14
CA CYS A 30 -3.58 3.41 -5.93
C CYS A 30 -4.94 3.97 -6.34
N ALA A 31 -5.00 5.29 -6.52
CA ALA A 31 -6.15 5.98 -7.10
C ALA A 31 -6.32 5.73 -8.61
N ALA A 32 -5.24 5.26 -9.27
CA ALA A 32 -5.08 4.87 -10.67
C ALA A 32 -5.64 5.87 -11.72
N VAL A 33 -4.73 6.35 -12.59
CA VAL A 33 -5.08 6.97 -13.88
C VAL A 33 -4.64 6.09 -15.06
N SER A 34 -3.72 5.15 -14.84
CA SER A 34 -3.15 4.28 -15.89
C SER A 34 -3.45 2.80 -15.61
N ALA A 35 -4.03 2.10 -16.59
CA ALA A 35 -4.47 0.70 -16.48
C ALA A 35 -3.31 -0.34 -16.47
N GLU A 36 -2.06 0.12 -16.54
CA GLU A 36 -0.89 -0.73 -16.80
C GLU A 36 -0.19 -1.23 -15.52
N ALA A 37 -0.47 -0.64 -14.35
CA ALA A 37 0.15 -1.05 -13.07
C ALA A 37 -0.88 -1.07 -11.94
N ALA A 38 -1.47 -2.25 -11.68
CA ALA A 38 -2.34 -2.43 -10.52
C ALA A 38 -1.47 -2.66 -9.26
N HIS A 39 -1.50 -1.72 -8.32
CA HIS A 39 -0.79 -1.80 -7.04
C HIS A 39 -1.60 -2.57 -6.01
N ILE A 40 -1.65 -3.90 -6.18
CA ILE A 40 -2.53 -4.80 -5.43
C ILE A 40 -1.94 -5.17 -4.07
N CYS A 41 -2.75 -5.03 -3.02
CA CYS A 41 -2.40 -5.44 -1.66
C CYS A 41 -2.32 -6.98 -1.56
N PRO A 42 -1.20 -7.57 -1.08
CA PRO A 42 -1.03 -9.02 -0.99
C PRO A 42 -1.76 -9.65 0.21
N VAL A 43 -2.16 -8.84 1.20
CA VAL A 43 -2.76 -9.29 2.46
C VAL A 43 -3.95 -8.43 2.85
N SER A 44 -4.83 -8.98 3.69
CA SER A 44 -5.82 -8.18 4.41
C SER A 44 -5.20 -7.69 5.71
N GLY A 45 -5.45 -6.44 6.08
CA GLY A 45 -4.83 -5.85 7.26
C GLY A 45 -4.99 -4.35 7.37
N VAL A 46 -4.22 -3.75 8.26
CA VAL A 46 -4.23 -2.31 8.53
C VAL A 46 -3.00 -1.66 7.95
N VAL A 47 -3.18 -0.55 7.23
CA VAL A 47 -2.07 0.30 6.77
C VAL A 47 -1.47 0.97 8.00
N GLU A 48 -0.21 0.67 8.32
CA GLU A 48 0.49 1.28 9.45
C GLU A 48 1.09 2.64 9.09
N GLU A 49 1.60 2.75 7.85
CA GLU A 49 2.33 3.94 7.41
C GLU A 49 2.17 4.13 5.90
N VAL A 50 2.04 5.39 5.50
CA VAL A 50 2.20 5.84 4.11
C VAL A 50 3.21 6.98 4.13
N ARG A 51 4.35 6.80 3.49
CA ARG A 51 5.42 7.81 3.47
C ARG A 51 5.93 8.03 2.05
N PHE A 52 6.35 9.25 1.76
CA PHE A 52 7.07 9.55 0.53
C PHE A 52 8.58 9.35 0.73
N ASP A 53 9.21 8.62 -0.17
CA ASP A 53 10.66 8.42 -0.28
C ASP A 53 11.21 9.33 -1.40
N PRO A 54 11.76 10.51 -1.05
CA PRO A 54 12.26 11.45 -2.06
C PRO A 54 13.53 10.95 -2.77
N ALA A 55 14.24 9.96 -2.23
CA ALA A 55 15.45 9.43 -2.84
C ALA A 55 15.14 8.48 -4.01
N GLN A 56 13.97 7.85 -3.98
CA GLN A 56 13.50 6.93 -5.04
C GLN A 56 12.31 7.49 -5.81
N HIS A 57 11.73 8.62 -5.38
CA HIS A 57 10.53 9.22 -5.97
C HIS A 57 9.33 8.25 -5.90
N GLU A 58 9.14 7.62 -4.74
CA GLU A 58 8.12 6.59 -4.52
C GLU A 58 7.34 6.85 -3.23
N PHE A 59 6.09 6.41 -3.17
CA PHE A 59 5.35 6.21 -1.93
C PHE A 59 5.60 4.80 -1.40
N VAL A 60 5.93 4.70 -0.11
CA VAL A 60 6.13 3.44 0.61
C VAL A 60 4.96 3.25 1.56
N ILE A 61 4.24 2.14 1.38
CA ILE A 61 3.07 1.76 2.17
C ILE A 61 3.42 0.52 2.99
N SER A 62 3.24 0.62 4.31
CA SER A 62 3.40 -0.52 5.22
C SER A 62 2.05 -1.05 5.65
N VAL A 63 1.83 -2.35 5.52
CA VAL A 63 0.59 -3.02 5.95
C VAL A 63 0.91 -4.10 6.98
N ALA A 64 0.28 -3.98 8.15
CA ALA A 64 0.24 -5.04 9.15
C ALA A 64 -0.91 -6.00 8.81
N PRO A 65 -0.62 -7.29 8.56
CA PRO A 65 -1.65 -8.26 8.26
C PRO A 65 -2.55 -8.46 9.50
N SER A 66 -3.86 -8.45 9.27
CA SER A 66 -4.82 -8.90 10.30
C SER A 66 -4.77 -10.42 10.35
N GLN A 67 -4.83 -10.97 11.55
CA GLN A 67 -5.02 -12.41 11.79
C GLN A 67 -6.47 -12.80 11.48
N GLU A 68 -6.95 -12.52 10.27
CA GLU A 68 -8.26 -12.97 9.80
C GLU A 68 -8.07 -13.82 8.54
N GLU A 69 -8.22 -15.12 8.79
CA GLU A 69 -8.32 -16.32 7.93
C GLU A 69 -7.04 -16.96 7.36
#